data_AF-A0A0S4FMZ0-F1
#
_entry.id   AF-A0A0S4FMZ0-F1
#
_cell.length_a   1.000
_cell.length_b   1.000
_cell.length_c   1.000
_cell.angle_alpha   90.00
_cell.angle_beta   90.00
_cell.angle_gamma   90.00
#
_symmetry.space_group_name_H-M   'P 1'
#
loop_
_entity.id
_entity.type
_entity.pdbx_description
1 polymer ?
#
loop_
_entity_poly.entity_id
_entity_poly.type
_entity_poly.pdbx_seq_one_letter_code
_entity_poly.pdbx_strand_id
1 'polypeptide(L)'
;MIKVLCTTETSLNRPEARRWRERMKLLEPQGDVVVVLPCSMRKPYSASKSHRIFTQATKGLQEAILTSPFGVCPREMEQTYPIQSYDVSTVGDWSREEIKLTGECLQEYVGDHEVIAHVAHGYLTVCQEYLPDATFTCKDGRTISPESVANLRIALKGYNRMKSHTRQLHMLRSVARYQFNTVAADQLVPDDYRLRGRFDRRLMQGDEQIAVLHHDYGLYSLNIKGGVILNNIGVNWVEIDFEMKTNTLFAPGVVDAYPDIIPKDEVVIIRKGEVVGVGKAVMSGNEMKKGEKGVAVRVRHRLN
;
A
#
# COMPACT_ATOMS: atom_id res chain seq x y z
N MET A 1 -0.80 11.92 -13.18
CA MET A 1 -1.06 10.64 -12.47
C MET A 1 -2.53 10.30 -12.62
N ILE A 2 -2.87 9.04 -12.83
CA ILE A 2 -4.27 8.63 -13.05
C ILE A 2 -4.98 8.64 -11.69
N LYS A 3 -5.98 9.49 -11.55
CA LYS A 3 -6.89 9.42 -10.41
C LYS A 3 -7.89 8.30 -10.60
N VAL A 4 -8.14 7.52 -9.55
CA VAL A 4 -9.23 6.55 -9.53
C VAL A 4 -10.53 7.30 -9.21
N LEU A 5 -11.47 7.32 -10.16
CA LEU A 5 -12.78 7.94 -9.96
C LEU A 5 -13.73 6.93 -9.33
N CYS A 6 -14.23 7.28 -8.15
CA CYS A 6 -15.11 6.45 -7.33
C CYS A 6 -16.43 7.20 -7.08
N THR A 7 -17.24 7.38 -8.12
CA THR A 7 -18.42 8.26 -8.10
C THR A 7 -19.75 7.55 -7.86
N THR A 8 -19.77 6.22 -7.98
CA THR A 8 -20.96 5.36 -7.88
C THR A 8 -20.68 4.15 -7.00
N GLU A 9 -21.71 3.46 -6.52
CA GLU A 9 -21.57 2.23 -5.73
C GLU A 9 -20.80 1.12 -6.46
N THR A 10 -20.91 1.03 -7.78
CA THR A 10 -20.10 0.12 -8.61
C THR A 10 -18.59 0.34 -8.46
N SER A 11 -18.16 1.47 -7.90
CA SER A 11 -16.76 1.76 -7.58
C SER A 11 -16.18 0.78 -6.57
N LEU A 12 -17.01 0.13 -5.76
CA LEU A 12 -16.62 -0.96 -4.86
C LEU A 12 -15.95 -2.12 -5.60
N ASN A 13 -16.35 -2.34 -6.86
CA ASN A 13 -15.89 -3.45 -7.70
C ASN A 13 -14.79 -3.05 -8.69
N ARG A 14 -14.27 -1.82 -8.62
CA ARG A 14 -13.14 -1.41 -9.45
C ARG A 14 -11.94 -2.34 -9.21
N PRO A 15 -11.18 -2.71 -10.26
CA PRO A 15 -10.00 -3.56 -10.11
C PRO A 15 -9.00 -3.01 -9.08
N GLU A 16 -8.80 -1.70 -9.04
CA GLU A 16 -7.90 -1.06 -8.08
C GLU A 16 -8.40 -1.19 -6.63
N ALA A 17 -9.72 -1.10 -6.41
CA ALA A 17 -10.33 -1.22 -5.08
C ALA A 17 -10.33 -2.66 -4.59
N ARG A 18 -10.68 -3.62 -5.45
CA ARG A 18 -10.63 -5.05 -5.15
C ARG A 18 -9.21 -5.49 -4.84
N ARG A 19 -8.25 -5.17 -5.72
CA ARG A 19 -6.83 -5.50 -5.52
C ARG A 19 -6.30 -4.90 -4.22
N TRP A 20 -6.67 -3.67 -3.87
CA TRP A 20 -6.28 -3.09 -2.60
C TRP A 20 -6.77 -3.92 -1.41
N ARG A 21 -8.08 -4.21 -1.34
CA ARG A 21 -8.66 -5.00 -0.24
C ARG A 21 -8.10 -6.42 -0.19
N GLU A 22 -7.84 -7.05 -1.32
CA GLU A 22 -7.21 -8.37 -1.38
C GLU A 22 -5.77 -8.32 -0.83
N ARG A 23 -5.00 -7.29 -1.17
CA ARG A 23 -3.61 -7.14 -0.72
C ARG A 23 -3.47 -6.59 0.71
N MET A 24 -4.53 -6.02 1.28
CA MET A 24 -4.58 -5.65 2.70
C MET A 24 -4.32 -6.86 3.61
N LYS A 25 -4.65 -8.08 3.16
CA LYS A 25 -4.38 -9.34 3.88
C LYS A 25 -2.89 -9.61 4.14
N LEU A 26 -2.00 -8.92 3.43
CA LEU A 26 -0.54 -9.01 3.61
C LEU A 26 -0.01 -7.98 4.62
N LEU A 27 -0.85 -7.05 5.06
CA LEU A 27 -0.49 -5.96 5.96
C LEU A 27 -0.99 -6.27 7.36
N GLU A 28 -0.16 -5.96 8.34
CA GLU A 28 -0.44 -6.26 9.74
C GLU A 28 -0.28 -4.97 10.56
N PRO A 29 -1.17 -4.69 11.51
CA PRO A 29 -1.00 -3.60 12.45
C PRO A 29 0.22 -3.84 13.35
N GLN A 30 0.74 -2.76 13.95
CA GLN A 30 1.84 -2.85 14.90
C GLN A 30 1.45 -2.30 16.27
N GLY A 31 2.09 -2.86 17.31
CA GLY A 31 1.88 -2.43 18.69
C GLY A 31 0.57 -2.96 19.27
N ASP A 32 0.23 -2.47 20.45
CA ASP A 32 -0.82 -3.09 21.27
C ASP A 32 -2.24 -2.61 20.93
N VAL A 33 -2.37 -1.53 20.15
CA VAL A 33 -3.66 -0.88 19.87
C VAL A 33 -3.72 -0.33 18.44
N VAL A 34 -4.90 -0.45 17.83
CA VAL A 34 -5.22 0.17 16.54
C VAL A 34 -6.22 1.31 16.74
N VAL A 35 -5.84 2.51 16.29
CA VAL A 35 -6.73 3.67 16.30
C VAL A 35 -7.46 3.76 14.95
N VAL A 36 -8.77 3.58 14.96
CA VAL A 36 -9.60 3.68 13.76
C VAL A 36 -10.06 5.12 13.57
N LEU A 37 -9.78 5.68 12.40
CA LEU A 37 -10.06 7.08 12.04
C LEU A 37 -10.89 7.15 10.75
N PRO A 38 -11.74 8.17 10.55
CA PRO A 38 -12.40 8.39 9.27
C PRO A 38 -11.40 8.91 8.23
N CYS A 39 -11.68 8.70 6.93
CA CYS A 39 -10.91 9.35 5.87
C CYS A 39 -11.11 10.88 5.84
N SER A 40 -10.34 11.54 4.97
CA SER A 40 -10.54 12.95 4.64
C SER A 40 -10.50 13.19 3.13
N MET A 41 -11.17 14.25 2.69
CA MET A 41 -11.14 14.68 1.27
C MET A 41 -9.71 14.96 0.77
N ARG A 42 -8.89 15.62 1.59
CA ARG A 42 -7.48 15.89 1.26
C ARG A 42 -6.64 14.63 1.45
N LYS A 43 -5.86 14.27 0.43
CA LYS A 43 -4.87 13.19 0.43
C LYS A 43 -3.46 13.75 0.25
N PRO A 44 -2.41 13.13 0.83
CA PRO A 44 -2.49 12.06 1.85
C PRO A 44 -3.24 12.56 3.09
N TYR A 45 -3.95 11.67 3.79
CA TYR A 45 -4.89 12.06 4.84
C TYR A 45 -4.21 12.84 5.97
N SER A 46 -2.96 12.51 6.31
CA SER A 46 -2.15 13.22 7.31
C SER A 46 -1.98 14.71 7.03
N ALA A 47 -2.11 15.15 5.77
CA ALA A 47 -2.04 16.57 5.40
C ALA A 47 -3.36 17.33 5.64
N SER A 48 -4.46 16.64 5.95
CA SER A 48 -5.75 17.26 6.22
C SER A 48 -5.81 17.93 7.60
N LYS A 49 -6.73 18.89 7.75
CA LYS A 49 -6.92 19.60 9.03
C LYS A 49 -7.33 18.64 10.16
N SER A 50 -8.25 17.71 9.90
CA SER A 50 -8.73 16.74 10.88
C SER A 50 -7.61 15.81 11.35
N HIS A 51 -6.87 15.20 10.42
CA HIS A 51 -5.79 14.29 10.81
C HIS A 51 -4.63 14.98 11.51
N ARG A 52 -4.34 16.25 11.20
CA ARG A 52 -3.37 17.04 11.97
C ARG A 52 -3.79 17.22 13.44
N ILE A 53 -5.09 17.25 13.73
CA ILE A 53 -5.62 17.28 15.10
C ILE A 53 -5.48 15.89 15.73
N PHE A 54 -5.94 14.83 15.05
CA PHE A 54 -5.87 13.46 15.54
C PHE A 54 -4.42 13.04 15.87
N THR A 55 -3.48 13.38 14.99
CA THR A 55 -2.03 13.08 15.14
C THR A 55 -1.45 13.59 16.46
N GLN A 56 -2.00 14.66 17.04
CA GLN A 56 -1.55 15.16 18.35
C GLN A 56 -1.76 14.13 19.46
N ALA A 57 -2.79 13.28 19.33
CA ALA A 57 -3.07 12.18 20.26
C ALA A 57 -2.44 10.86 19.79
N THR A 58 -2.51 10.56 18.49
CA THR A 58 -2.23 9.22 17.94
C THR A 58 -0.78 8.99 17.53
N LYS A 59 0.06 10.03 17.41
CA LYS A 59 1.45 9.91 16.92
C LYS A 59 2.23 8.78 17.60
N GLY A 60 2.62 7.79 16.82
CA GLY A 60 3.41 6.65 17.31
C GLY A 60 2.58 5.39 17.58
N LEU A 61 1.26 5.46 17.48
CA LEU A 61 0.36 4.30 17.52
C LEU A 61 -0.02 3.89 16.09
N GLN A 62 -0.52 2.68 15.93
CA GLN A 62 -1.04 2.21 14.65
C GLN A 62 -2.37 2.89 14.36
N GLU A 63 -2.53 3.35 13.12
CA GLU A 63 -3.73 4.06 12.67
C GLU A 63 -4.30 3.35 11.45
N ALA A 64 -5.59 2.99 11.53
CA ALA A 64 -6.37 2.41 10.44
C ALA A 64 -7.41 3.44 9.98
N ILE A 65 -7.26 3.96 8.76
CA ILE A 65 -8.15 4.97 8.20
C ILE A 65 -9.24 4.27 7.38
N LEU A 66 -10.50 4.35 7.82
CA LEU A 66 -11.63 3.80 7.07
C LEU A 66 -11.94 4.68 5.86
N THR A 67 -12.15 4.04 4.71
CA THR A 67 -12.43 4.71 3.46
C THR A 67 -13.21 3.81 2.50
N SER A 68 -14.15 4.38 1.75
CA SER A 68 -14.80 3.70 0.62
C SER A 68 -14.18 4.18 -0.70
N PRO A 69 -13.98 3.32 -1.71
CA PRO A 69 -14.31 1.88 -1.74
C PRO A 69 -13.21 0.96 -1.18
N PHE A 70 -12.10 1.50 -0.66
CA PHE A 70 -10.89 0.72 -0.37
C PHE A 70 -10.94 -0.05 0.97
N GLY A 71 -11.95 0.13 1.79
CA GLY A 71 -12.09 -0.46 3.11
C GLY A 71 -11.20 0.23 4.14
N VAL A 72 -9.95 -0.20 4.23
CA VAL A 72 -8.99 0.29 5.22
C VAL A 72 -7.72 0.79 4.55
N CYS A 73 -7.20 1.92 5.02
CA CYS A 73 -5.86 2.39 4.73
C CYS A 73 -5.07 2.48 6.04
N PRO A 74 -4.09 1.59 6.27
CA PRO A 74 -3.09 1.81 7.31
C PRO A 74 -2.34 3.11 7.05
N ARG A 75 -2.01 3.88 8.10
CA ARG A 75 -1.36 5.20 7.95
C ARG A 75 -0.09 5.14 7.11
N GLU A 76 0.71 4.10 7.28
CA GLU A 76 1.95 3.90 6.55
C GLU A 76 1.76 3.76 5.04
N MET A 77 0.55 3.41 4.59
CA MET A 77 0.20 3.21 3.19
C MET A 77 -0.51 4.40 2.54
N GLU A 78 -0.71 5.52 3.25
CA GLU A 78 -1.52 6.65 2.76
C GLU A 78 -0.95 7.35 1.51
N GLN A 79 0.33 7.17 1.24
CA GLN A 79 1.04 7.70 0.06
C GLN A 79 1.13 6.70 -1.09
N THR A 80 0.59 5.49 -0.93
CA THR A 80 0.66 4.43 -1.92
C THR A 80 -0.55 4.52 -2.84
N TYR A 81 -0.32 4.39 -4.15
CA TYR A 81 -1.42 4.22 -5.11
C TYR A 81 -2.21 2.93 -4.82
N PRO A 82 -3.56 2.96 -4.83
CA PRO A 82 -4.43 4.04 -5.27
C PRO A 82 -4.87 5.04 -4.18
N ILE A 83 -4.56 4.81 -2.91
CA ILE A 83 -5.09 5.62 -1.80
C ILE A 83 -4.73 7.10 -1.91
N GLN A 84 -3.52 7.44 -2.33
CA GLN A 84 -3.16 8.87 -2.47
C GLN A 84 -3.86 9.56 -3.65
N SER A 85 -4.43 8.80 -4.59
CA SER A 85 -4.97 9.32 -5.85
C SER A 85 -6.30 8.70 -6.25
N TYR A 86 -7.33 8.94 -5.43
CA TYR A 86 -8.72 8.66 -5.80
C TYR A 86 -9.62 9.85 -5.50
N ASP A 87 -10.75 9.97 -6.19
CA ASP A 87 -11.81 10.95 -5.91
C ASP A 87 -13.11 10.20 -5.62
N VAL A 88 -13.84 10.61 -4.58
CA VAL A 88 -15.14 10.04 -4.21
C VAL A 88 -16.20 11.13 -4.17
N SER A 89 -17.43 10.78 -4.53
CA SER A 89 -18.60 11.58 -4.15
C SER A 89 -18.78 11.44 -2.63
N THR A 90 -18.63 12.54 -1.88
CA THR A 90 -18.80 12.54 -0.43
C THR A 90 -20.29 12.56 -0.07
N VAL A 91 -21.03 11.53 -0.50
CA VAL A 91 -22.39 11.31 0.00
C VAL A 91 -22.25 10.74 1.41
N GLY A 92 -22.92 11.35 2.38
CA GLY A 92 -22.81 10.96 3.80
C GLY A 92 -23.47 9.62 4.13
N ASP A 93 -24.23 9.08 3.17
CA ASP A 93 -24.98 7.83 3.31
C ASP A 93 -24.13 6.66 2.81
N TRP A 94 -23.84 5.73 3.71
CA TRP A 94 -23.11 4.50 3.41
C TRP A 94 -24.08 3.39 3.03
N SER A 95 -23.85 2.75 1.88
CA SER A 95 -24.65 1.60 1.49
C SER A 95 -24.36 0.38 2.39
N ARG A 96 -25.28 -0.59 2.42
CA ARG A 96 -25.08 -1.87 3.12
C ARG A 96 -23.83 -2.60 2.63
N GLU A 97 -23.54 -2.53 1.33
CA GLU A 97 -22.37 -3.18 0.74
C GLU A 97 -21.08 -2.44 1.11
N GLU A 98 -21.10 -1.10 1.19
CA GLU A 98 -19.96 -0.31 1.67
C GLU A 98 -19.63 -0.64 3.12
N ILE A 99 -20.67 -0.73 3.98
CA ILE A 99 -20.51 -1.09 5.39
C ILE A 99 -19.90 -2.49 5.49
N LYS A 100 -20.46 -3.45 4.77
CA LYS A 100 -20.02 -4.84 4.78
C LYS A 100 -18.55 -4.99 4.36
N LEU A 101 -18.21 -4.51 3.16
CA LEU A 101 -16.85 -4.67 2.61
C LEU A 101 -15.78 -3.94 3.44
N THR A 102 -16.14 -2.78 3.99
CA THR A 102 -15.23 -2.01 4.85
C THR A 102 -15.08 -2.68 6.21
N GLY A 103 -16.17 -3.20 6.78
CA GLY A 103 -16.18 -3.93 8.04
C GLY A 103 -15.40 -5.24 7.99
N GLU A 104 -15.59 -6.05 6.95
CA GLU A 104 -14.83 -7.29 6.73
C GLU A 104 -13.33 -7.01 6.60
N CYS A 105 -12.96 -6.00 5.79
CA CYS A 105 -11.57 -5.57 5.62
C CYS A 105 -10.97 -5.05 6.94
N LEU A 106 -11.75 -4.31 7.72
CA LEU A 106 -11.33 -3.80 9.02
C LEU A 106 -11.13 -4.90 10.05
N GLN A 107 -12.10 -5.80 10.20
CA GLN A 107 -12.04 -6.92 11.13
C GLN A 107 -10.82 -7.82 10.83
N GLU A 108 -10.59 -8.15 9.56
CA GLU A 108 -9.42 -8.94 9.16
C GLU A 108 -8.09 -8.21 9.45
N TYR A 109 -8.01 -6.90 9.16
CA TYR A 109 -6.80 -6.13 9.41
C TYR A 109 -6.48 -5.97 10.91
N VAL A 110 -7.48 -5.68 11.76
CA VAL A 110 -7.22 -5.47 13.19
C VAL A 110 -6.98 -6.77 13.94
N GLY A 111 -7.54 -7.90 13.50
CA GLY A 111 -7.43 -9.17 14.21
C GLY A 111 -7.83 -9.04 15.69
N ASP A 112 -7.00 -9.57 16.59
CA ASP A 112 -7.24 -9.55 18.04
C ASP A 112 -6.74 -8.28 18.75
N HIS A 113 -6.30 -7.26 18.01
CA HIS A 113 -5.77 -6.03 18.62
C HIS A 113 -6.87 -5.25 19.33
N GLU A 114 -6.52 -4.57 20.42
CA GLU A 114 -7.44 -3.62 21.03
C GLU A 114 -7.71 -2.46 20.07
N VAL A 115 -8.97 -2.03 19.99
CA VAL A 115 -9.40 -1.00 19.03
C VAL A 115 -9.98 0.22 19.74
N ILE A 116 -9.44 1.39 19.40
CA ILE A 116 -10.02 2.69 19.74
C ILE A 116 -10.62 3.30 18.49
N ALA A 117 -11.95 3.34 18.44
CA ALA A 117 -12.73 3.86 17.33
C ALA A 117 -13.02 5.36 17.52
N HIS A 118 -12.38 6.20 16.71
CA HIS A 118 -12.58 7.66 16.70
C HIS A 118 -13.25 8.10 15.40
N VAL A 119 -14.48 7.62 15.21
CA VAL A 119 -15.27 7.72 13.99
C VAL A 119 -16.69 8.20 14.28
N ALA A 120 -17.42 8.61 13.25
CA ALA A 120 -18.82 9.04 13.33
C ALA A 120 -19.58 8.67 12.05
N HIS A 121 -20.92 8.73 12.07
CA HIS A 121 -21.81 8.46 10.93
C HIS A 121 -21.60 7.02 10.38
N GLY A 122 -21.61 6.80 9.05
CA GLY A 122 -21.46 5.45 8.48
C GLY A 122 -20.20 4.70 8.95
N TYR A 123 -19.11 5.41 9.24
CA TYR A 123 -17.91 4.81 9.84
C TYR A 123 -18.17 4.24 11.25
N LEU A 124 -19.02 4.89 12.04
CA LEU A 124 -19.44 4.40 13.34
C LEU A 124 -20.26 3.12 13.19
N THR A 125 -21.18 3.07 12.21
CA THR A 125 -21.96 1.85 11.90
C THR A 125 -21.05 0.68 11.56
N VAL A 126 -20.03 0.88 10.71
CA VAL A 126 -19.01 -0.14 10.40
C VAL A 126 -18.36 -0.69 11.66
N CYS A 127 -17.84 0.19 12.53
CA CYS A 127 -17.16 -0.24 13.75
C CYS A 127 -18.13 -0.93 14.74
N GLN A 128 -19.37 -0.48 14.88
CA GLN A 128 -20.35 -1.11 15.77
C GLN A 128 -20.76 -2.51 15.31
N GLU A 129 -20.90 -2.73 14.00
CA GLU A 129 -21.29 -4.04 13.46
C GLU A 129 -20.16 -5.07 13.50
N TYR A 130 -18.91 -4.64 13.24
CA TYR A 130 -17.78 -5.57 13.06
C TYR A 130 -16.80 -5.62 14.25
N LEU A 131 -16.79 -4.58 15.09
CA LEU A 131 -15.92 -4.44 16.26
C LEU A 131 -16.71 -3.92 17.46
N PRO A 132 -17.73 -4.67 17.94
CA PRO A 132 -18.65 -4.20 18.99
C PRO A 132 -17.94 -3.87 20.32
N ASP A 133 -16.80 -4.52 20.58
CA ASP A 133 -16.00 -4.33 21.81
C ASP A 133 -15.02 -3.16 21.72
N ALA A 134 -14.97 -2.43 20.61
CA ALA A 134 -14.09 -1.27 20.46
C ALA A 134 -14.46 -0.13 21.43
N THR A 135 -13.45 0.64 21.85
CA THR A 135 -13.67 1.86 22.63
C THR A 135 -14.04 3.02 21.71
N PHE A 136 -15.30 3.47 21.77
CA PHE A 136 -15.80 4.59 20.96
C PHE A 136 -15.60 5.95 21.65
N THR A 137 -14.91 6.87 20.97
CA THR A 137 -14.50 8.16 21.56
C THR A 137 -15.34 9.36 21.11
N CYS A 138 -16.10 9.24 20.01
CA CYS A 138 -16.92 10.31 19.43
C CYS A 138 -18.40 10.16 19.81
N LYS A 139 -18.80 10.69 20.97
CA LYS A 139 -20.17 10.57 21.49
C LYS A 139 -21.16 11.58 20.91
N ASP A 140 -20.66 12.70 20.40
CA ASP A 140 -21.44 13.83 19.87
C ASP A 140 -21.61 13.80 18.34
N GLY A 141 -21.17 12.73 17.68
CA GLY A 141 -21.16 12.59 16.23
C GLY A 141 -20.12 13.46 15.50
N ARG A 142 -19.21 14.14 16.23
CA ARG A 142 -18.23 15.07 15.65
C ARG A 142 -16.82 14.68 16.05
N THR A 143 -16.04 14.17 15.10
CA THR A 143 -14.67 13.68 15.37
C THR A 143 -13.70 14.78 15.79
N ILE A 144 -13.89 16.03 15.33
CA ILE A 144 -12.99 17.15 15.64
C ILE A 144 -13.46 18.04 16.80
N SER A 145 -14.54 17.67 17.50
CA SER A 145 -15.00 18.47 18.64
C SER A 145 -13.99 18.41 19.80
N PRO A 146 -13.90 19.46 20.64
CA PRO A 146 -13.00 19.44 21.80
C PRO A 146 -13.22 18.23 22.71
N GLU A 147 -14.47 17.81 22.91
CA GLU A 147 -14.85 16.65 23.72
C GLU A 147 -14.35 15.34 23.10
N SER A 148 -14.64 15.08 21.82
CA SER A 148 -14.21 13.86 21.13
C SER A 148 -12.69 13.73 21.09
N VAL A 149 -11.97 14.84 20.89
CA VAL A 149 -10.49 14.84 20.91
C VAL A 149 -9.95 14.64 22.32
N ALA A 150 -10.62 15.15 23.36
CA ALA A 150 -10.25 14.89 24.75
C ALA A 150 -10.45 13.42 25.12
N ASN A 151 -11.59 12.83 24.73
CA ASN A 151 -11.87 11.40 24.91
C ASN A 151 -10.82 10.54 24.22
N LEU A 152 -10.43 10.88 23.00
CA LEU A 152 -9.35 10.19 22.27
C LEU A 152 -8.03 10.22 23.04
N ARG A 153 -7.64 11.38 23.58
CA ARG A 153 -6.41 11.49 24.39
C ARG A 153 -6.47 10.66 25.67
N ILE A 154 -7.63 10.62 26.33
CA ILE A 154 -7.85 9.83 27.54
C ILE A 154 -7.78 8.34 27.24
N ALA A 155 -8.49 7.88 26.20
CA ALA A 155 -8.50 6.47 25.79
C ALA A 155 -7.08 5.99 25.43
N LEU A 156 -6.29 6.82 24.76
CA LEU A 156 -4.92 6.47 24.36
C LEU A 156 -3.88 6.62 25.48
N LYS A 157 -4.30 7.00 26.70
CA LYS A 157 -3.39 7.20 27.83
C LYS A 157 -2.93 5.83 28.36
N GLY A 158 -1.67 5.48 28.11
CA GLY A 158 -1.05 4.26 28.65
C GLY A 158 -0.45 3.35 27.58
N TYR A 159 -0.84 3.50 26.32
CA TYR A 159 -0.27 2.70 25.23
C TYR A 159 1.15 3.11 24.86
N ASN A 160 1.94 2.10 24.50
CA ASN A 160 3.30 2.26 24.05
C ASN A 160 3.36 2.88 22.66
N ARG A 161 4.12 3.97 22.53
CA ARG A 161 4.34 4.63 21.24
C ARG A 161 5.56 4.06 20.55
N MET A 162 5.37 3.57 19.33
CA MET A 162 6.43 3.03 18.50
C MET A 162 7.48 4.08 18.14
N LYS A 163 8.74 3.65 18.15
CA LYS A 163 9.88 4.45 17.72
C LYS A 163 9.76 4.80 16.23
N SER A 164 10.30 5.95 15.85
CA SER A 164 10.23 6.42 14.46
C SER A 164 10.91 5.47 13.47
N HIS A 165 12.03 4.85 13.86
CA HIS A 165 12.75 3.90 13.01
C HIS A 165 11.91 2.64 12.75
N THR A 166 11.29 2.08 13.80
CA THR A 166 10.41 0.91 13.69
C THR A 166 9.25 1.16 12.73
N ARG A 167 8.57 2.30 12.88
CA ARG A 167 7.46 2.68 11.96
C ARG A 167 7.93 2.90 10.53
N GLN A 168 9.14 3.42 10.33
CA GLN A 168 9.70 3.61 8.99
C GLN A 168 10.02 2.27 8.32
N LEU A 169 10.67 1.35 9.06
CA LEU A 169 10.97 0.01 8.54
C LEU A 169 9.67 -0.73 8.18
N HIS A 170 8.68 -0.69 9.07
CA HIS A 170 7.37 -1.26 8.82
C HIS A 170 6.71 -0.68 7.57
N MET A 171 6.67 0.66 7.44
CA MET A 171 6.15 1.32 6.24
C MET A 171 6.82 0.84 4.96
N LEU A 172 8.16 0.77 4.94
CA LEU A 172 8.90 0.34 3.76
C LEU A 172 8.56 -1.11 3.37
N ARG A 173 8.44 -1.99 4.38
CA ARG A 173 8.07 -3.40 4.19
C ARG A 173 6.62 -3.55 3.74
N SER A 174 5.67 -2.85 4.35
CA SER A 174 4.25 -2.83 3.95
C SER A 174 4.09 -2.42 2.48
N VAL A 175 4.84 -1.41 2.01
CA VAL A 175 4.85 -1.04 0.59
C VAL A 175 5.38 -2.17 -0.29
N ALA A 176 6.44 -2.87 0.13
CA ALA A 176 7.01 -3.98 -0.63
C ALA A 176 6.03 -5.17 -0.70
N ARG A 177 5.44 -5.57 0.43
CA ARG A 177 4.41 -6.62 0.51
C ARG A 177 3.24 -6.30 -0.41
N TYR A 178 2.72 -5.07 -0.32
CA TYR A 178 1.62 -4.61 -1.16
C TYR A 178 1.99 -4.61 -2.65
N GLN A 179 3.17 -4.10 -3.01
CA GLN A 179 3.57 -3.99 -4.42
C GLN A 179 3.80 -5.36 -5.07
N PHE A 180 4.55 -6.24 -4.40
CA PHE A 180 4.99 -7.53 -4.94
C PHE A 180 4.11 -8.70 -4.49
N ASN A 181 3.02 -8.42 -3.77
CA ASN A 181 1.98 -9.38 -3.40
C ASN A 181 2.47 -10.59 -2.60
N THR A 182 3.44 -10.40 -1.70
CA THR A 182 3.97 -11.48 -0.87
C THR A 182 4.62 -10.94 0.39
N VAL A 183 4.48 -11.65 1.51
CA VAL A 183 5.16 -11.32 2.77
C VAL A 183 6.68 -11.44 2.62
N ALA A 184 7.16 -12.32 1.74
CA ALA A 184 8.59 -12.49 1.45
C ALA A 184 9.24 -11.21 0.87
N ALA A 185 8.44 -10.26 0.36
CA ALA A 185 8.91 -8.96 -0.12
C ALA A 185 9.55 -8.10 0.98
N ASP A 186 9.40 -8.45 2.25
CA ASP A 186 10.16 -7.87 3.36
C ASP A 186 11.68 -7.91 3.14
N GLN A 187 12.17 -8.93 2.43
CA GLN A 187 13.58 -9.08 2.08
C GLN A 187 14.12 -7.94 1.20
N LEU A 188 13.24 -7.20 0.50
CA LEU A 188 13.64 -6.01 -0.25
C LEU A 188 14.13 -4.89 0.67
N VAL A 189 13.73 -4.90 1.94
CA VAL A 189 14.08 -3.89 2.94
C VAL A 189 14.85 -4.56 4.08
N PRO A 190 16.19 -4.66 3.97
CA PRO A 190 17.03 -5.25 5.00
C PRO A 190 17.06 -4.37 6.26
N ASP A 191 17.43 -4.94 7.42
CA ASP A 191 17.43 -4.20 8.69
C ASP A 191 18.45 -3.06 8.74
N ASP A 192 19.54 -3.16 7.97
CA ASP A 192 20.62 -2.17 7.87
C ASP A 192 20.40 -1.12 6.76
N TYR A 193 19.16 -1.01 6.26
CA TYR A 193 18.82 -0.09 5.18
C TYR A 193 19.17 1.37 5.49
N ARG A 194 19.41 2.15 4.43
CA ARG A 194 19.51 3.61 4.49
C ARG A 194 18.64 4.24 3.42
N LEU A 195 17.97 5.34 3.78
CA LEU A 195 17.23 6.16 2.81
C LEU A 195 18.06 7.39 2.42
N ARG A 196 18.20 7.64 1.12
CA ARG A 196 18.84 8.86 0.59
C ARG A 196 17.88 9.61 -0.35
N GLY A 197 17.70 10.90 -0.12
CA GLY A 197 16.83 11.77 -0.94
C GLY A 197 15.71 12.40 -0.12
N ARG A 198 15.17 13.52 -0.62
CA ARG A 198 14.13 14.30 0.08
C ARG A 198 12.72 13.91 -0.34
N PHE A 199 12.47 13.83 -1.64
CA PHE A 199 11.17 13.45 -2.21
C PHE A 199 11.20 11.97 -2.54
N ASP A 200 11.72 11.62 -3.71
CA ASP A 200 12.06 10.23 -4.03
C ASP A 200 13.21 9.77 -3.13
N ARG A 201 12.99 8.63 -2.47
CA ARG A 201 13.92 8.08 -1.48
C ARG A 201 14.57 6.83 -2.06
N ARG A 202 15.88 6.90 -2.27
CA ARG A 202 16.70 5.75 -2.65
C ARG A 202 16.86 4.84 -1.43
N LEU A 203 16.42 3.60 -1.56
CA LEU A 203 16.63 2.53 -0.60
C LEU A 203 18.00 1.90 -0.87
N MET A 204 18.90 2.03 0.09
CA MET A 204 20.30 1.62 -0.01
C MET A 204 20.62 0.51 1.00
N GLN A 205 21.54 -0.37 0.64
CA GLN A 205 22.24 -1.25 1.57
C GLN A 205 23.74 -1.13 1.33
N GLY A 206 24.46 -0.60 2.32
CA GLY A 206 25.83 -0.12 2.10
C GLY A 206 25.86 1.02 1.06
N ASP A 207 26.66 0.83 0.02
CA ASP A 207 26.78 1.77 -1.12
C ASP A 207 25.95 1.36 -2.34
N GLU A 208 25.28 0.22 -2.28
CA GLU A 208 24.44 -0.28 -3.38
C GLU A 208 22.99 0.15 -3.22
N GLN A 209 22.37 0.57 -4.33
CA GLN A 209 20.97 0.94 -4.38
C GLN A 209 20.10 -0.29 -4.68
N ILE A 210 19.14 -0.57 -3.82
CA ILE A 210 18.16 -1.66 -3.99
C ILE A 210 17.02 -1.18 -4.90
N ALA A 211 16.45 -0.02 -4.57
CA ALA A 211 15.29 0.54 -5.26
C ALA A 211 15.16 2.06 -5.02
N VAL A 212 14.28 2.73 -5.75
CA VAL A 212 13.79 4.08 -5.45
C VAL A 212 12.33 4.01 -5.04
N LEU A 213 12.00 4.47 -3.84
CA LEU A 213 10.61 4.71 -3.43
C LEU A 213 10.16 6.07 -3.96
N HIS A 214 9.20 6.06 -4.89
CA HIS A 214 8.70 7.29 -5.50
C HIS A 214 7.71 8.01 -4.59
N HIS A 215 7.92 9.30 -4.40
CA HIS A 215 7.04 10.15 -3.59
C HIS A 215 5.64 10.28 -4.20
N ASP A 216 5.58 10.42 -5.51
CA ASP A 216 4.34 10.71 -6.23
C ASP A 216 3.31 9.60 -6.05
N TYR A 217 3.71 8.32 -6.11
CA TYR A 217 2.77 7.19 -6.11
C TYR A 217 3.06 6.10 -5.06
N GLY A 218 4.09 6.30 -4.23
CA GLY A 218 4.38 5.47 -3.06
C GLY A 218 4.66 4.01 -3.36
N LEU A 219 5.32 3.73 -4.50
CA LEU A 219 5.78 2.40 -4.89
C LEU A 219 7.26 2.46 -5.28
N TYR A 220 7.93 1.31 -5.22
CA TYR A 220 9.31 1.12 -5.59
C TYR A 220 9.50 1.06 -7.11
N SER A 221 10.63 1.58 -7.58
CA SER A 221 11.24 1.20 -8.85
C SER A 221 12.55 0.47 -8.57
N LEU A 222 12.76 -0.68 -9.22
CA LEU A 222 13.89 -1.55 -8.92
C LEU A 222 15.20 -1.06 -9.56
N ASN A 223 16.30 -1.28 -8.83
CA ASN A 223 17.65 -1.37 -9.37
C ASN A 223 18.08 -2.84 -9.45
N ILE A 224 19.24 -3.13 -10.05
CA ILE A 224 19.72 -4.51 -10.23
C ILE A 224 19.74 -5.30 -8.92
N LYS A 225 20.27 -4.73 -7.82
CA LYS A 225 20.30 -5.40 -6.52
C LYS A 225 18.90 -5.77 -6.01
N GLY A 226 17.92 -4.87 -6.16
CA GLY A 226 16.52 -5.17 -5.85
C GLY A 226 15.93 -6.24 -6.78
N GLY A 227 16.33 -6.25 -8.05
CA GLY A 227 15.96 -7.31 -9.00
C GLY A 227 16.47 -8.68 -8.57
N VAL A 228 17.72 -8.78 -8.09
CA VAL A 228 18.29 -10.04 -7.55
C VAL A 228 17.50 -10.54 -6.35
N ILE A 229 17.18 -9.65 -5.39
CA ILE A 229 16.35 -10.02 -4.24
C ILE A 229 14.98 -10.52 -4.68
N LEU A 230 14.33 -9.81 -5.61
CA LEU A 230 12.99 -10.17 -6.07
C LEU A 230 12.97 -11.47 -6.89
N ASN A 231 14.01 -11.74 -7.67
CA ASN A 231 14.21 -13.02 -8.35
C ASN A 231 14.32 -14.18 -7.36
N ASN A 232 15.08 -14.00 -6.26
CA ASN A 232 15.22 -15.02 -5.22
C ASN A 232 13.89 -15.30 -4.49
N ILE A 233 13.01 -14.30 -4.38
CA ILE A 233 11.65 -14.48 -3.86
C ILE A 233 10.78 -15.28 -4.86
N GLY A 234 11.08 -15.23 -6.15
CA GLY A 234 10.39 -15.98 -7.19
C GLY A 234 9.16 -15.27 -7.77
N VAL A 235 9.09 -13.94 -7.69
CA VAL A 235 7.96 -13.13 -8.19
C VAL A 235 8.39 -12.12 -9.25
N ASN A 236 7.45 -11.70 -10.09
CA ASN A 236 7.61 -10.61 -11.07
C ASN A 236 8.78 -10.79 -12.06
N TRP A 237 9.18 -12.02 -12.36
CA TRP A 237 10.23 -12.32 -13.33
C TRP A 237 9.69 -12.43 -14.77
N VAL A 238 10.56 -12.15 -15.74
CA VAL A 238 10.35 -12.30 -17.18
C VAL A 238 11.59 -12.98 -17.75
N GLU A 239 11.42 -14.18 -18.31
CA GLU A 239 12.52 -14.99 -18.84
C GLU A 239 12.76 -14.71 -20.33
N ILE A 240 14.03 -14.61 -20.70
CA ILE A 240 14.50 -14.48 -22.07
C ILE A 240 15.63 -15.48 -22.34
N ASP A 241 15.89 -15.77 -23.62
CA ASP A 241 16.95 -16.69 -24.06
C ASP A 241 18.08 -16.00 -24.86
N PHE A 242 18.01 -14.68 -25.05
CA PHE A 242 18.95 -13.91 -25.84
C PHE A 242 19.70 -12.85 -25.02
N GLU A 243 20.73 -12.25 -25.62
CA GLU A 243 21.45 -11.12 -25.02
C GLU A 243 20.79 -9.79 -25.34
N MET A 244 20.33 -9.08 -24.32
CA MET A 244 19.65 -7.80 -24.49
C MET A 244 20.62 -6.67 -24.83
N LYS A 245 20.45 -6.10 -26.03
CA LYS A 245 21.25 -4.96 -26.50
C LYS A 245 20.54 -3.61 -26.39
N THR A 246 19.24 -3.60 -26.14
CA THR A 246 18.41 -2.40 -26.14
C THR A 246 17.59 -2.27 -24.85
N ASN A 247 17.06 -1.08 -24.60
CA ASN A 247 16.24 -0.80 -23.42
C ASN A 247 14.75 -1.13 -23.63
N THR A 248 14.43 -2.01 -24.57
CA THR A 248 13.06 -2.43 -24.86
C THR A 248 13.04 -3.92 -25.15
N LEU A 249 12.32 -4.67 -24.31
CA LEU A 249 12.03 -6.07 -24.53
C LEU A 249 10.69 -6.19 -25.25
N PHE A 250 10.69 -6.80 -26.42
CA PHE A 250 9.48 -7.10 -27.18
C PHE A 250 8.94 -8.49 -26.79
N ALA A 251 7.61 -8.66 -26.89
CA ALA A 251 6.95 -9.91 -26.53
C ALA A 251 7.54 -11.17 -27.22
N PRO A 252 7.93 -11.13 -28.52
CA PRO A 252 8.56 -12.29 -29.17
C PRO A 252 9.88 -12.76 -28.56
N GLY A 253 10.54 -11.92 -27.75
CA GLY A 253 11.77 -12.29 -27.05
C GLY A 253 11.53 -12.87 -25.65
N VAL A 254 10.27 -12.96 -25.21
CA VAL A 254 9.91 -13.52 -23.90
C VAL A 254 9.66 -15.02 -24.05
N VAL A 255 10.40 -15.81 -23.28
CA VAL A 255 10.24 -17.28 -23.21
C VAL A 255 9.12 -17.63 -22.24
N ASP A 256 9.15 -17.03 -21.06
CA ASP A 256 8.11 -17.18 -20.05
C ASP A 256 8.03 -15.93 -19.16
N ALA A 257 6.94 -15.77 -18.42
CA ALA A 257 6.76 -14.66 -17.51
C ALA A 257 5.90 -15.04 -16.30
N TYR A 258 6.15 -14.40 -15.17
CA TYR A 258 5.37 -14.57 -13.96
C TYR A 258 3.88 -14.22 -14.23
N PRO A 259 2.93 -15.12 -13.90
CA PRO A 259 1.56 -15.04 -14.39
C PRO A 259 0.78 -13.81 -13.90
N ASP A 260 1.05 -13.34 -12.68
CA ASP A 260 0.30 -12.22 -12.09
C ASP A 260 0.88 -10.84 -12.44
N ILE A 261 1.90 -10.77 -13.31
CA ILE A 261 2.39 -9.48 -13.81
C ILE A 261 1.24 -8.77 -14.51
N ILE A 262 1.00 -7.52 -14.13
CA ILE A 262 0.11 -6.62 -14.86
C ILE A 262 0.87 -5.41 -15.43
N PRO A 263 0.26 -4.65 -16.36
CA PRO A 263 0.86 -3.42 -16.84
C PRO A 263 1.24 -2.47 -15.71
N LYS A 264 2.43 -1.88 -15.84
CA LYS A 264 3.08 -0.97 -14.87
C LYS A 264 3.64 -1.64 -13.61
N ASP A 265 3.61 -2.96 -13.48
CA ASP A 265 4.38 -3.62 -12.44
C ASP A 265 5.89 -3.48 -12.72
N GLU A 266 6.68 -3.41 -11.66
CA GLU A 266 8.13 -3.58 -11.76
C GLU A 266 8.43 -5.06 -12.00
N VAL A 267 9.36 -5.33 -12.91
CA VAL A 267 9.72 -6.69 -13.31
C VAL A 267 11.23 -6.89 -13.33
N VAL A 268 11.63 -8.13 -13.08
CA VAL A 268 13.01 -8.60 -13.20
C VAL A 268 13.15 -9.39 -14.49
N ILE A 269 14.13 -9.05 -15.31
CA ILE A 269 14.42 -9.80 -16.53
C ILE A 269 15.52 -10.79 -16.21
N ILE A 270 15.27 -12.07 -16.48
CA ILE A 270 16.17 -13.17 -16.17
C ILE A 270 16.56 -13.93 -17.42
N ARG A 271 17.77 -14.50 -17.40
CA ARG A 271 18.28 -15.38 -18.45
C ARG A 271 19.04 -16.52 -17.79
N LYS A 272 18.59 -17.77 -17.98
CA LYS A 272 19.16 -18.96 -17.32
C LYS A 272 19.19 -18.83 -15.79
N GLY A 273 18.12 -18.27 -15.21
CA GLY A 273 18.00 -18.03 -13.76
C GLY A 273 18.71 -16.78 -13.23
N GLU A 274 19.62 -16.18 -14.00
CA GLU A 274 20.38 -15.00 -13.59
C GLU A 274 19.69 -13.70 -13.98
N VAL A 275 19.74 -12.70 -13.10
CA VAL A 275 19.17 -11.37 -13.36
C VAL A 275 20.03 -10.63 -14.38
N VAL A 276 19.44 -10.26 -15.52
CA VAL A 276 20.10 -9.48 -16.58
C VAL A 276 19.55 -8.06 -16.69
N GLY A 277 18.41 -7.78 -16.08
CA GLY A 277 17.88 -6.42 -16.04
C GLY A 277 16.65 -6.25 -15.17
N VAL A 278 16.22 -5.01 -15.04
CA VAL A 278 14.97 -4.63 -14.38
C VAL A 278 14.26 -3.58 -15.20
N GLY A 279 12.93 -3.57 -15.13
CA GLY A 279 12.13 -2.66 -15.92
C GLY A 279 10.69 -2.59 -15.46
N LYS A 280 9.86 -2.06 -16.35
CA LYS A 280 8.43 -1.87 -16.11
C LYS A 280 7.63 -2.59 -17.18
N ALA A 281 6.69 -3.43 -16.74
CA ALA A 281 5.79 -4.16 -17.63
C ALA A 281 4.89 -3.19 -18.40
N VAL A 282 4.68 -3.47 -19.69
CA VAL A 282 3.73 -2.74 -20.55
C VAL A 282 2.46 -3.56 -20.80
N MET A 283 2.57 -4.89 -20.71
CA MET A 283 1.48 -5.86 -20.84
C MET A 283 1.52 -6.84 -19.66
N SER A 284 0.50 -7.67 -19.52
CA SER A 284 0.45 -8.74 -18.50
C SER A 284 1.41 -9.89 -18.82
N GLY A 285 1.76 -10.71 -17.82
CA GLY A 285 2.66 -11.86 -18.02
C GLY A 285 2.12 -12.84 -19.08
N ASN A 286 0.82 -13.12 -19.07
CA ASN A 286 0.17 -13.95 -20.08
C ASN A 286 0.22 -13.35 -21.50
N GLU A 287 0.11 -12.02 -21.64
CA GLU A 287 0.28 -11.35 -22.93
C GLU A 287 1.74 -11.37 -23.40
N MET A 288 2.71 -11.24 -22.48
CA MET A 288 4.14 -11.34 -22.83
C MET A 288 4.45 -12.71 -23.42
N LYS A 289 3.97 -13.79 -22.79
CA LYS A 289 4.20 -15.18 -23.22
C LYS A 289 3.56 -15.53 -24.56
N LYS A 290 2.38 -14.98 -24.85
CA LYS A 290 1.59 -15.31 -26.06
C LYS A 290 1.79 -14.31 -27.20
N GLY A 291 2.45 -13.18 -26.95
CA GLY A 291 2.49 -12.06 -27.87
C GLY A 291 3.50 -12.23 -29.00
N GLU A 292 3.03 -12.21 -30.24
CA GLU A 292 3.88 -12.22 -31.45
C GLU A 292 4.44 -10.84 -31.82
N LYS A 293 3.98 -9.77 -31.15
CA LYS A 293 4.42 -8.38 -31.40
C LYS A 293 4.12 -7.49 -30.20
N GLY A 294 4.75 -6.31 -30.18
CA GLY A 294 4.53 -5.30 -29.17
C GLY A 294 5.58 -5.30 -28.06
N VAL A 295 5.60 -4.23 -27.28
CA VAL A 295 6.58 -4.04 -26.20
C VAL A 295 6.10 -4.75 -24.95
N ALA A 296 6.89 -5.69 -24.44
CA ALA A 296 6.61 -6.40 -23.19
C ALA A 296 7.11 -5.61 -21.97
N VAL A 297 8.37 -5.17 -21.99
CA VAL A 297 9.01 -4.47 -20.87
C VAL A 297 9.79 -3.26 -21.36
N ARG A 298 9.61 -2.12 -20.68
CA ARG A 298 10.51 -0.97 -20.79
C ARG A 298 11.63 -1.13 -19.77
N VAL A 299 12.83 -1.38 -20.26
CA VAL A 299 14.00 -1.70 -19.42
C VAL A 299 14.56 -0.40 -18.84
N ARG A 300 14.84 -0.41 -17.54
CA ARG A 300 15.43 0.73 -16.84
C ARG A 300 16.93 0.56 -16.63
N HIS A 301 17.31 -0.60 -16.13
CA HIS A 301 18.71 -0.97 -15.91
C HIS A 301 18.93 -2.38 -16.42
N ARG A 302 20.12 -2.63 -16.96
CA ARG A 302 20.57 -3.95 -17.40
C ARG A 302 22.01 -4.15 -16.96
N LEU A 303 22.39 -5.40 -16.76
CA LEU A 303 23.79 -5.78 -16.72
C LEU A 303 24.35 -5.71 -18.14
N ASN A 304 25.62 -5.32 -18.25
CA ASN A 304 26.32 -5.32 -19.53
C ASN A 304 26.63 -6.75 -19.96
#